data_AF-A0A9D2LNX5-F1
#
_entry.id   AF-A0A9D2LNX5-F1
#
_cell.length_a   1.000
_cell.length_b   1.000
_cell.length_c   1.000
_cell.angle_alpha   90.00
_cell.angle_beta   90.00
_cell.angle_gamma   90.00
#
_symmetry.space_group_name_H-M   'P 1'
#
loop_
_entity.id
_entity.type
_entity.pdbx_description
1 polymer ?
#
loop_
_entity_poly.entity_id
_entity_poly.type
_entity_poly.pdbx_seq_one_letter_code
_entity_poly.pdbx_strand_id
1 'polypeptide(L)'
;MKAHIKNSELVLLYGLQEGSEKGETVRKILQRLRMPYRILSDEMLGETLGYVAGLPGFPASASPYTGEGLGEEVLLMSGLADQRLNELLAALREGQAPIRLKAVITPNNRGWKLFDLFHELIEEHETIGAFNRLRQTYAAAAERDVSGLSEEERAAWEQNLQKAYQILSSREPTEKEVYQKAADTLVF
;
A
#
# COMPACT_ATOMS: atom_id res chain seq x y z
N MET A 1 38.20 -7.73 8.64
CA MET A 1 37.55 -7.68 7.32
C MET A 1 36.04 -7.69 7.53
N LYS A 2 35.33 -6.58 7.25
CA LYS A 2 33.86 -6.60 7.19
C LYS A 2 33.49 -7.09 5.80
N ALA A 3 32.87 -8.26 5.70
CA ALA A 3 32.32 -8.71 4.43
C ALA A 3 31.28 -7.68 3.97
N HIS A 4 31.53 -7.03 2.83
CA HIS A 4 30.49 -6.30 2.12
C HIS A 4 29.49 -7.34 1.60
N ILE A 5 28.46 -7.62 2.38
CA ILE A 5 27.33 -8.41 1.94
C ILE A 5 26.63 -7.54 0.90
N LYS A 6 26.89 -7.82 -0.37
CA LYS A 6 26.17 -7.21 -1.48
C LYS A 6 24.73 -7.70 -1.37
N ASN A 7 23.83 -6.84 -0.90
CA ASN A 7 22.41 -7.15 -0.95
C ASN A 7 22.02 -7.24 -2.43
N SER A 8 21.79 -8.46 -2.92
CA SER A 8 21.38 -8.67 -4.31
C SER A 8 19.97 -8.13 -4.49
N GLU A 9 19.75 -7.44 -5.60
CA GLU A 9 18.40 -7.02 -5.97
C GLU A 9 17.48 -8.22 -6.04
N LEU A 10 16.25 -8.05 -5.54
CA LEU A 10 15.22 -9.07 -5.61
C LEU A 10 13.84 -8.41 -5.51
N VAL A 11 12.94 -8.83 -6.38
CA VAL A 11 11.52 -8.48 -6.31
C VAL A 11 10.72 -9.68 -5.80
N LEU A 12 9.87 -9.48 -4.81
CA LEU A 12 8.98 -10.53 -4.30
C LEU A 12 7.55 -10.23 -4.70
N LEU A 13 6.86 -11.23 -5.22
CA LEU A 13 5.49 -11.13 -5.73
C LEU A 13 4.56 -12.00 -4.88
N TYR A 14 3.52 -11.41 -4.32
CA TYR A 14 2.46 -12.12 -3.60
C TYR A 14 1.10 -11.83 -4.26
N GLY A 15 0.19 -12.81 -4.27
CA GLY A 15 -1.13 -12.70 -4.92
C GLY A 15 -1.10 -12.62 -6.46
N LEU A 16 0.08 -12.66 -7.08
CA LEU A 16 0.28 -12.56 -8.53
C LEU A 16 0.60 -13.94 -9.12
N GLN A 17 -0.34 -14.87 -8.98
CA GLN A 17 -0.15 -16.28 -9.34
C GLN A 17 0.14 -16.49 -10.85
N GLU A 18 0.58 -17.70 -11.19
CA GLU A 18 0.73 -18.10 -12.59
C GLU A 18 -0.65 -18.19 -13.27
N GLY A 19 -0.76 -17.70 -14.50
CA GLY A 19 -2.02 -17.68 -15.27
C GLY A 19 -2.91 -16.44 -15.07
N SER A 20 -2.61 -15.53 -14.12
CA SER A 20 -3.29 -14.23 -14.09
C SER A 20 -2.66 -13.27 -15.12
N GLU A 21 -3.51 -12.58 -15.90
CA GLU A 21 -3.05 -11.63 -16.94
C GLU A 21 -2.12 -10.55 -16.37
N LYS A 22 -2.47 -10.03 -15.18
CA LYS A 22 -1.66 -9.05 -14.47
C LYS A 22 -0.35 -9.64 -13.97
N GLY A 23 -0.36 -10.83 -13.37
CA GLY A 23 0.85 -11.51 -12.91
C GLY A 23 1.81 -11.82 -14.06
N GLU A 24 1.29 -12.24 -15.22
CA GLU A 24 2.09 -12.48 -16.42
C GLU A 24 2.73 -11.19 -16.94
N THR A 25 1.98 -10.10 -16.96
CA THR A 25 2.48 -8.78 -17.37
C THR A 25 3.62 -8.31 -16.45
N VAL A 26 3.43 -8.43 -15.13
CA VAL A 26 4.46 -8.10 -14.13
C VAL A 26 5.72 -8.94 -14.35
N ARG A 27 5.59 -10.26 -14.55
CA ARG A 27 6.74 -11.14 -14.82
C ARG A 27 7.47 -10.78 -16.12
N LYS A 28 6.75 -10.48 -17.20
CA LYS A 28 7.34 -10.02 -18.48
C LYS A 28 8.12 -8.71 -18.30
N ILE A 29 7.60 -7.77 -17.51
CA ILE A 29 8.29 -6.53 -17.16
C ILE A 29 9.59 -6.83 -16.41
N LEU A 30 9.53 -7.64 -15.36
CA LEU A 30 10.71 -8.00 -14.55
C LEU A 30 11.79 -8.70 -15.39
N GLN A 31 11.39 -9.61 -16.28
CA GLN A 31 12.29 -10.26 -17.23
C GLN A 31 12.94 -9.27 -18.19
N ARG A 32 12.16 -8.35 -18.78
CA ARG A 32 12.67 -7.29 -19.67
C ARG A 32 13.67 -6.37 -18.96
N LEU A 33 13.42 -6.04 -17.70
CA LEU A 33 14.30 -5.21 -16.86
C LEU A 33 15.47 -5.99 -16.24
N ARG A 34 15.55 -7.31 -16.50
CA ARG A 34 16.54 -8.22 -15.94
C ARG A 34 16.59 -8.16 -14.40
N MET A 35 15.41 -8.05 -13.79
CA MET A 35 15.25 -8.03 -12.34
C MET A 35 14.90 -9.44 -11.87
N PRO A 36 15.71 -10.06 -10.99
CA PRO A 36 15.35 -11.35 -10.41
C PRO A 36 14.11 -11.19 -9.52
N TYR A 37 13.27 -12.22 -9.54
CA TYR A 37 12.06 -12.22 -8.73
C TYR A 37 11.75 -13.59 -8.13
N ARG A 38 10.91 -13.59 -7.09
CA ARG A 38 10.39 -14.79 -6.43
C ARG A 38 8.89 -14.62 -6.19
N ILE A 39 8.15 -15.69 -6.37
CA ILE A 39 6.71 -15.76 -6.03
C ILE A 39 6.61 -16.26 -4.59
N LEU A 40 5.78 -15.60 -3.79
CA LEU A 40 5.47 -15.95 -2.41
C LEU A 40 4.11 -16.65 -2.34
N SER A 41 4.04 -17.73 -1.57
CA SER A 41 2.79 -18.44 -1.27
C SER A 41 2.23 -18.02 0.10
N ASP A 42 0.98 -18.41 0.37
CA ASP A 42 0.32 -18.15 1.66
C ASP A 42 1.05 -18.79 2.85
N GLU A 43 1.64 -19.97 2.65
CA GLU A 43 2.44 -20.67 3.67
C GLU A 43 3.64 -19.83 4.16
N MET A 44 4.10 -18.89 3.33
CA MET A 44 5.21 -18.01 3.65
C MET A 44 4.78 -16.79 4.48
N LEU A 45 3.50 -16.54 4.71
CA LEU A 45 3.04 -15.35 5.46
C LEU A 45 3.61 -15.27 6.88
N GLY A 46 3.95 -16.43 7.47
CA GLY A 46 4.60 -16.52 8.78
C GLY A 46 6.09 -16.16 8.77
N GLU A 47 6.70 -16.06 7.58
CA GLU A 47 8.13 -15.80 7.41
C GLU A 47 8.50 -14.33 7.52
N THR A 48 9.74 -14.08 7.93
CA THR A 48 10.29 -12.72 7.98
C THR A 48 10.63 -12.19 6.59
N LEU A 49 10.52 -10.88 6.41
CA LEU A 49 10.96 -10.18 5.19
C LEU A 49 12.42 -10.48 4.84
N GLY A 50 13.29 -10.55 5.85
CA GLY A 50 14.69 -10.88 5.66
C GLY A 50 14.90 -12.31 5.14
N TYR A 51 14.13 -13.29 5.63
CA TYR A 51 14.24 -14.67 5.15
C TYR A 51 13.80 -14.77 3.69
N VAL A 52 12.63 -14.23 3.35
CA VAL A 52 12.10 -14.33 1.98
C VAL A 52 12.93 -13.53 0.97
N ALA A 53 13.62 -12.49 1.43
CA ALA A 53 14.59 -11.72 0.65
C ALA A 53 15.99 -12.36 0.58
N GLY A 54 16.23 -13.47 1.28
CA GLY A 54 17.54 -14.16 1.29
C GLY A 54 18.62 -13.39 2.05
N LEU A 55 18.25 -12.54 3.00
CA LEU A 55 19.20 -11.78 3.81
C LEU A 55 19.88 -12.69 4.85
N PRO A 56 21.18 -12.49 5.12
CA PRO A 56 21.89 -13.27 6.12
C PRO A 56 21.37 -12.97 7.53
N GLY A 57 21.28 -14.01 8.36
CA GLY A 57 20.82 -13.91 9.74
C GLY A 57 19.30 -14.03 9.93
N PHE A 58 18.55 -14.34 8.87
CA PHE A 58 17.11 -14.58 8.92
C PHE A 58 16.81 -16.03 8.57
N PRO A 59 16.67 -16.93 9.56
CA PRO A 59 16.31 -18.33 9.32
C PRO A 59 14.84 -18.48 8.94
N ALA A 60 14.50 -19.62 8.33
CA ALA A 60 13.12 -20.02 8.11
C ALA A 60 12.39 -20.19 9.45
N SER A 61 11.08 -19.94 9.42
CA SER A 61 10.20 -20.15 10.56
C SER A 61 10.05 -21.64 10.85
N ALA A 62 9.86 -21.99 12.13
CA ALA A 62 9.76 -23.40 12.56
C ALA A 62 8.52 -24.12 12.04
N SER A 63 7.48 -23.39 11.63
CA SER A 63 6.24 -23.94 11.09
C SER A 63 5.69 -23.01 10.01
N PRO A 64 5.11 -23.58 8.93
CA PRO A 64 4.45 -22.79 7.91
C PRO A 64 3.22 -22.09 8.47
N TYR A 65 2.82 -21.00 7.82
CA TYR A 65 1.56 -20.33 8.14
C TYR A 65 0.38 -21.22 7.69
N THR A 66 -0.62 -21.36 8.56
CA THR A 66 -1.80 -22.21 8.35
C THR A 66 -3.11 -21.43 8.37
N GLY A 67 -3.06 -20.10 8.45
CA GLY A 67 -4.25 -19.26 8.40
C GLY A 67 -4.69 -18.99 6.96
N GLU A 68 -5.67 -18.09 6.82
CA GLU A 68 -6.14 -17.67 5.50
C GLU A 68 -5.11 -16.78 4.81
N GLY A 69 -4.94 -16.99 3.50
CA GLY A 69 -4.16 -16.09 2.66
C GLY A 69 -4.78 -14.69 2.60
N LEU A 70 -3.97 -13.73 2.17
CA LEU A 70 -4.43 -12.38 1.89
C LEU A 70 -4.88 -12.33 0.42
N GLY A 71 -6.14 -11.97 0.17
CA GLY A 71 -6.71 -11.83 -1.18
C GLY A 71 -6.18 -10.63 -1.97
N GLU A 72 -4.96 -10.18 -1.68
CA GLU A 72 -4.36 -8.94 -2.16
C GLU A 72 -3.08 -9.21 -2.96
N GLU A 73 -2.75 -8.28 -3.86
CA GLU A 73 -1.52 -8.32 -4.64
C GLU A 73 -0.46 -7.41 -4.00
N VAL A 74 0.71 -7.96 -3.68
CA VAL A 74 1.80 -7.22 -3.03
C VAL A 74 3.11 -7.33 -3.80
N LEU A 75 3.81 -6.20 -3.94
CA LEU A 75 5.14 -6.08 -4.53
C LEU A 75 6.16 -5.66 -3.48
N LEU A 76 7.11 -6.54 -3.15
CA LEU A 76 8.23 -6.18 -2.27
C LEU A 76 9.52 -6.02 -3.06
N MET A 77 10.33 -5.05 -2.67
CA MET A 77 11.57 -4.70 -3.36
C MET A 77 12.73 -4.71 -2.36
N SER A 78 13.72 -5.57 -2.59
CA SER A 78 14.93 -5.65 -1.77
C SER A 78 16.14 -5.23 -2.59
N GLY A 79 16.95 -4.31 -2.06
CA GLY A 79 18.26 -3.98 -2.63
C GLY A 79 18.26 -3.19 -3.94
N LEU A 80 17.09 -2.77 -4.45
CA LEU A 80 17.00 -1.91 -5.63
C LEU A 80 17.49 -0.50 -5.28
N ALA A 81 18.38 0.06 -6.11
CA ALA A 81 18.71 1.48 -6.06
C ALA A 81 17.54 2.32 -6.60
N ASP A 82 17.46 3.60 -6.20
CA ASP A 82 16.35 4.51 -6.56
C ASP A 82 16.05 4.55 -8.06
N GLN A 83 17.09 4.56 -8.91
CA GLN A 83 16.92 4.54 -10.36
C GLN A 83 16.19 3.27 -10.83
N ARG A 84 16.55 2.10 -10.30
CA ARG A 84 15.97 0.81 -10.68
C ARG A 84 14.59 0.61 -10.08
N LEU A 85 14.37 1.12 -8.86
CA LEU A 85 13.03 1.21 -8.27
C LEU A 85 12.10 2.03 -9.17
N ASN A 86 12.52 3.23 -9.58
CA ASN A 86 11.72 4.10 -10.44
C ASN A 86 11.48 3.49 -11.83
N GLU A 87 12.47 2.82 -12.41
CA GLU A 87 12.35 2.09 -13.67
C GLU A 87 11.27 0.99 -13.59
N LEU A 88 11.30 0.18 -12.52
CA LEU A 88 10.27 -0.83 -12.27
C LEU A 88 8.88 -0.20 -12.14
N LEU A 89 8.74 0.83 -11.31
CA LEU A 89 7.45 1.47 -11.07
C LEU A 89 6.90 2.15 -12.32
N ALA A 90 7.75 2.73 -13.18
CA ALA A 90 7.35 3.29 -14.46
C ALA A 90 6.86 2.21 -15.42
N ALA A 91 7.62 1.13 -15.57
CA ALA A 91 7.26 0.01 -16.44
C ALA A 91 5.93 -0.66 -16.02
N LEU A 92 5.65 -0.78 -14.72
CA LEU A 92 4.37 -1.28 -14.22
C LEU A 92 3.18 -0.38 -14.59
N ARG A 93 3.37 0.95 -14.57
CA ARG A 93 2.33 1.90 -15.00
C ARG A 93 2.10 1.83 -16.51
N GLU A 94 3.18 1.82 -17.30
CA GLU A 94 3.12 1.74 -18.76
C GLU A 94 2.47 0.42 -19.23
N GLY A 95 2.78 -0.68 -18.54
CA GLY A 95 2.18 -1.99 -18.80
C GLY A 95 0.77 -2.17 -18.25
N GLN A 96 0.14 -1.12 -17.72
CA GLN A 96 -1.21 -1.17 -17.12
C GLN A 96 -1.36 -2.25 -16.03
N ALA A 97 -0.28 -2.54 -15.32
CA ALA A 97 -0.23 -3.49 -14.21
C ALA A 97 0.16 -2.83 -12.88
N PRO A 98 -0.53 -1.75 -12.44
CA PRO A 98 -0.20 -1.09 -11.18
C PRO A 98 -0.53 -2.00 -10.01
N ILE A 99 0.42 -2.20 -9.11
CA ILE A 99 0.21 -2.91 -7.84
C ILE A 99 0.05 -1.85 -6.74
N ARG A 100 -1.07 -1.92 -6.01
CA ARG A 100 -1.41 -0.92 -4.99
C ARG A 100 -0.54 -1.07 -3.75
N LEU A 101 -0.41 -2.30 -3.24
CA LEU A 101 0.39 -2.60 -2.06
C LEU A 101 1.84 -2.88 -2.46
N LYS A 102 2.75 -2.06 -1.96
CA LYS A 102 4.18 -2.20 -2.27
C LYS A 102 5.04 -1.67 -1.15
N ALA A 103 6.18 -2.31 -0.91
CA ALA A 103 7.13 -1.89 0.11
C ALA A 103 8.57 -2.16 -0.31
N VAL A 104 9.48 -1.34 0.22
CA VAL A 104 10.91 -1.59 0.16
C VAL A 104 11.33 -2.30 1.44
N ILE A 105 12.13 -3.37 1.32
CA ILE A 105 12.73 -4.04 2.45
C ILE A 105 13.92 -3.22 2.93
N THR A 106 13.86 -2.77 4.17
CA THR A 106 14.82 -1.87 4.81
C THR A 106 15.37 -2.50 6.10
N PRO A 107 16.45 -1.95 6.69
CA PRO A 107 16.92 -2.39 8.00
C PRO A 107 15.86 -2.37 9.11
N ASN A 108 14.86 -1.49 8.98
CA ASN A 108 13.83 -1.26 9.99
C ASN A 108 12.70 -2.30 9.94
N ASN A 109 12.37 -2.81 8.75
CA ASN A 109 11.26 -3.77 8.58
C ASN A 109 11.72 -5.21 8.33
N ARG A 110 12.98 -5.49 7.95
CA ARG A 110 13.44 -6.85 7.59
C ARG A 110 13.17 -7.95 8.64
N GLY A 111 12.96 -7.59 9.91
CA GLY A 111 12.59 -8.53 10.98
C GLY A 111 11.09 -8.81 11.13
N TRP A 112 10.25 -8.06 10.41
CA TRP A 112 8.79 -8.21 10.45
C TRP A 112 8.38 -9.43 9.65
N LYS A 113 7.28 -10.07 10.06
CA LYS A 113 6.67 -11.12 9.26
C LYS A 113 5.95 -10.51 8.06
N LEU A 114 5.82 -11.29 6.99
CA LEU A 114 5.05 -10.90 5.81
C LEU A 114 3.61 -10.54 6.18
N PHE A 115 2.96 -11.34 7.03
CA PHE A 115 1.61 -11.08 7.53
C PHE A 115 1.49 -9.68 8.17
N ASP A 116 2.38 -9.35 9.10
CA ASP A 116 2.35 -8.06 9.82
C ASP A 116 2.55 -6.89 8.85
N LEU A 117 3.51 -6.99 7.93
CA LEU A 117 3.74 -5.95 6.92
C LEU A 117 2.51 -5.78 6.01
N PHE A 118 1.89 -6.88 5.57
CA PHE A 118 0.80 -6.78 4.61
C PHE A 118 -0.44 -6.15 5.25
N HIS A 119 -0.73 -6.47 6.51
CA HIS A 119 -1.77 -5.79 7.27
C HIS A 119 -1.52 -4.29 7.40
N GLU A 120 -0.29 -3.90 7.75
CA GLU A 120 0.07 -2.47 7.81
C GLU A 120 -0.12 -1.78 6.46
N LEU A 121 0.34 -2.40 5.36
CA LEU A 121 0.18 -1.83 4.02
C LEU A 121 -1.28 -1.68 3.61
N ILE A 122 -2.14 -2.65 3.98
CA ILE A 122 -3.58 -2.58 3.72
C ILE A 122 -4.18 -1.42 4.52
N GLU A 123 -3.89 -1.33 5.81
CA GLU A 123 -4.42 -0.28 6.70
C GLU A 123 -3.98 1.12 6.26
N GLU A 124 -2.70 1.32 5.97
CA GLU A 124 -2.17 2.58 5.42
C GLU A 124 -2.88 2.95 4.12
N HIS A 125 -3.05 1.98 3.21
CA HIS A 125 -3.68 2.21 1.92
C HIS A 125 -5.15 2.61 2.06
N GLU A 126 -5.91 1.92 2.90
CA GLU A 126 -7.30 2.24 3.19
C GLU A 126 -7.46 3.62 3.85
N THR A 127 -6.57 3.95 4.79
CA THR A 127 -6.58 5.24 5.49
C THR A 127 -6.30 6.39 4.53
N ILE A 128 -5.29 6.26 3.66
CA ILE A 128 -4.99 7.23 2.61
C ILE A 128 -6.15 7.32 1.61
N GLY A 129 -6.78 6.20 1.27
CA GLY A 129 -7.97 6.17 0.43
C GLY A 129 -9.12 6.98 1.03
N ALA A 130 -9.39 6.79 2.33
CA ALA A 130 -10.42 7.52 3.05
C ALA A 130 -10.10 9.03 3.15
N PHE A 131 -8.85 9.39 3.42
CA PHE A 131 -8.41 10.79 3.41
C PHE A 131 -8.62 11.45 2.03
N ASN A 132 -8.22 10.78 0.95
CA ASN A 132 -8.40 11.29 -0.41
C ASN A 132 -9.89 11.43 -0.77
N ARG A 133 -10.73 10.48 -0.34
CA ARG A 133 -12.19 10.58 -0.49
C ARG A 133 -12.72 11.82 0.22
N LEU A 134 -12.39 12.03 1.50
CA LEU A 134 -12.79 13.22 2.25
C LEU A 134 -12.36 14.50 1.53
N ARG A 135 -11.11 14.56 1.07
CA ARG A 135 -10.58 15.74 0.36
C ARG A 135 -11.36 16.05 -0.91
N GLN A 136 -11.69 15.03 -1.70
CA GLN A 136 -12.49 15.19 -2.93
C GLN A 136 -13.92 15.62 -2.60
N THR A 137 -14.57 14.99 -1.63
CA THR A 137 -15.91 15.36 -1.19
C THR A 137 -15.95 16.78 -0.65
N TYR A 138 -14.96 17.19 0.15
CA TYR A 138 -14.85 18.56 0.65
C TYR A 138 -14.75 19.59 -0.47
N ALA A 139 -13.92 19.34 -1.49
CA ALA A 139 -13.80 20.24 -2.64
C ALA A 139 -15.14 20.40 -3.38
N ALA A 140 -15.85 19.30 -3.63
CA ALA A 140 -17.17 19.34 -4.27
C ALA A 140 -18.24 20.00 -3.38
N ALA A 141 -18.20 19.76 -2.08
CA ALA A 141 -19.13 20.30 -1.10
C ALA A 141 -18.95 21.81 -0.90
N ALA A 142 -17.71 22.31 -0.93
CA ALA A 142 -17.39 23.73 -0.75
C ALA A 142 -17.89 24.60 -1.93
N GLU A 143 -18.01 24.04 -3.13
CA GLU A 143 -18.51 24.73 -4.33
C GLU A 143 -20.03 24.58 -4.51
N ARG A 144 -20.72 23.85 -3.62
CA ARG A 144 -22.13 23.52 -3.78
C ARG A 144 -23.02 24.73 -3.47
N ASP A 145 -24.01 24.94 -4.33
CA ASP A 145 -25.07 25.91 -4.06
C ASP A 145 -25.98 25.41 -2.93
N VAL A 146 -26.09 26.23 -1.89
CA VAL A 146 -26.87 25.96 -0.67
C VAL A 146 -27.94 27.03 -0.44
N SER A 147 -28.21 27.91 -1.40
CA SER A 147 -29.21 28.97 -1.24
C SER A 147 -30.64 28.44 -1.08
N GLY A 148 -30.89 27.20 -1.50
CA GLY A 148 -32.19 26.53 -1.37
C GLY A 148 -32.43 25.85 -0.01
N LEU A 149 -31.42 25.82 0.87
CA LEU A 149 -31.54 25.22 2.20
C LEU A 149 -32.17 26.20 3.21
N SER A 150 -32.84 25.67 4.22
CA SER A 150 -33.26 26.46 5.39
C SER A 150 -32.05 26.98 6.18
N GLU A 151 -32.27 27.98 7.05
CA GLU A 151 -31.20 28.52 7.89
C GLU A 151 -30.55 27.45 8.79
N GLU A 152 -31.36 26.52 9.32
CA GLU A 152 -30.88 25.41 10.16
C GLU A 152 -30.02 24.42 9.36
N GLU A 153 -30.48 24.01 8.18
CA GLU A 153 -29.74 23.10 7.29
C GLU A 153 -28.45 23.74 6.80
N ARG A 154 -28.48 25.03 6.48
CA ARG A 154 -27.29 25.78 6.07
C ARG A 154 -26.27 25.90 7.19
N ALA A 155 -26.71 26.18 8.42
CA ALA A 155 -25.82 26.23 9.57
C ALA A 155 -25.18 24.86 9.85
N ALA A 156 -25.95 23.78 9.73
CA ALA A 156 -25.42 22.41 9.85
C ALA A 156 -24.39 22.10 8.76
N TRP A 157 -24.65 22.52 7.52
CA TRP A 157 -23.71 22.36 6.40
C TRP A 157 -22.40 23.10 6.61
N GLU A 158 -22.46 24.37 7.01
CA GLU A 158 -21.27 25.19 7.31
C GLU A 158 -20.46 24.55 8.45
N GLN A 159 -21.12 24.01 9.49
CA GLN A 159 -20.46 23.29 10.57
C GLN A 159 -19.76 22.01 10.09
N ASN A 160 -20.39 21.23 9.21
CA ASN A 160 -19.79 20.01 8.66
C ASN A 160 -18.57 20.33 7.79
N LEU A 161 -18.65 21.37 6.95
CA LEU A 161 -17.51 21.85 6.17
C LEU A 161 -16.34 22.29 7.07
N GLN A 162 -16.63 23.00 8.15
CA GLN A 162 -15.60 23.43 9.09
C GLN A 162 -14.91 22.24 9.79
N LYS A 163 -15.68 21.24 10.23
CA LYS A 163 -15.13 20.01 10.84
C LYS A 163 -14.25 19.24 9.84
N ALA A 164 -14.72 19.07 8.61
CA ALA A 164 -13.94 18.41 7.55
C ALA A 164 -12.64 19.17 7.25
N TYR A 165 -12.68 20.51 7.18
CA TYR A 165 -11.49 21.33 7.00
C TYR A 165 -10.48 21.14 8.14
N GLN A 166 -10.94 21.10 9.40
CA GLN A 166 -10.06 20.86 10.55
C GLN A 166 -9.34 19.51 10.42
N ILE A 167 -10.07 18.45 10.08
CA ILE A 167 -9.52 17.11 9.85
C ILE A 167 -8.48 17.12 8.73
N LEU A 168 -8.79 17.76 7.59
CA LEU A 168 -7.89 17.84 6.43
C LEU A 168 -6.65 18.71 6.69
N SER A 169 -6.77 19.72 7.54
CA SER A 169 -5.67 20.62 7.92
C SER A 169 -4.77 20.06 9.03
N SER A 170 -5.19 18.96 9.68
CA SER A 170 -4.40 18.28 10.69
C SER A 170 -3.10 17.75 10.09
N ARG A 171 -2.00 17.86 10.85
CA ARG A 171 -0.70 17.31 10.48
C ARG A 171 -0.52 15.86 10.96
N GLU A 172 -1.40 15.39 11.84
CA GLU A 172 -1.36 14.04 12.39
C GLU A 172 -2.29 13.11 11.60
N PRO A 173 -1.82 11.92 11.18
CA PRO A 173 -2.68 10.89 10.62
C PRO A 173 -3.79 10.56 11.62
N THR A 174 -5.03 10.49 11.13
CA THR A 174 -6.20 10.11 11.94
C THR A 174 -6.69 8.75 11.50
N GLU A 175 -7.43 8.06 12.38
CA GLU A 175 -8.10 6.79 12.05
C GLU A 175 -8.98 6.92 10.80
N LYS A 176 -8.96 5.89 9.96
CA LYS A 176 -9.72 5.78 8.71
C LYS A 176 -11.21 6.16 8.91
N GLU A 177 -11.81 5.70 10.00
CA GLU A 177 -13.21 5.91 10.35
C GLU A 177 -13.56 7.39 10.50
N VAL A 178 -12.61 8.22 10.95
CA VAL A 178 -12.82 9.67 11.09
C VAL A 178 -12.93 10.33 9.71
N TYR A 179 -12.07 9.96 8.77
CA TYR A 179 -12.15 10.46 7.39
C TYR A 179 -13.44 10.02 6.70
N GLN A 180 -13.84 8.76 6.88
CA GLN A 180 -15.08 8.22 6.31
C GLN A 180 -16.30 8.95 6.84
N LYS A 181 -16.44 9.08 8.17
CA LYS A 181 -17.56 9.78 8.80
C LYS A 181 -17.65 11.24 8.33
N ALA A 182 -16.53 11.95 8.28
CA ALA A 182 -16.51 13.33 7.81
C ALA A 182 -16.93 13.42 6.32
N ALA A 183 -16.49 12.48 5.48
CA ALA A 183 -16.86 12.47 4.08
C ALA A 183 -18.36 12.22 3.91
N ASP A 184 -18.93 11.29 4.65
CA ASP A 184 -20.34 10.94 4.58
C ASP A 184 -21.25 12.09 5.04
N THR A 185 -20.80 12.95 5.98
CA THR A 185 -21.55 14.15 6.38
C THR A 185 -21.59 15.28 5.35
N LEU A 186 -20.77 15.18 4.29
CA LEU A 186 -20.68 16.14 3.20
C LEU A 186 -21.36 15.66 1.92
N VAL A 187 -22.06 14.52 1.98
CA VAL A 187 -22.86 14.00 0.88
C VAL A 187 -24.34 14.28 1.17
N PHE A 188 -24.98 15.03 0.28
CA PHE A 188 -26.44 15.24 0.22
C PHE A 188 -27.05 14.34 -0.85
#